data_AF-A0A103XWR2-F1
#
_entry.id   AF-A0A103XWR2-F1
#
_cell.length_a   1.000
_cell.length_b   1.000
_cell.length_c   1.000
_cell.angle_alpha   90.00
_cell.angle_beta   90.00
_cell.angle_gamma   90.00
#
_symmetry.space_group_name_H-M   'P 1'
#
loop_
_entity.id
_entity.type
_entity.pdbx_description
1 polymer ?
#
loop_
_entity_poly.entity_id
_entity_poly.type
_entity_poly.pdbx_seq_one_letter_code
_entity_poly.pdbx_strand_id
1 'polypeptide(L)'
;MDVVTRAGAYAAIFLTESLFLDPEDYTSPGILLHTSYAAAIKEYAMKGNTSIVKKMKFVLTETGTGPAPEVAYFSSRGPDPITPSVLKPDILAPGVDVLGAVRPDLPFMVVGKYDLVTDYALYSGTSMAAPHVAGVAALLKSIHGDWTPAAIRSALMTTATNTDNRNGIIEDQWYNQPATPLDFGAGHIYPNKAMDPGLIYDMGFQDYIDFLCGLGYTDQQMSAVIRRSRWSCSTNHTELNYPSFIADFSNQTTSPLEKHFIRTVTNVGDPRSTYQAVVEVPARMTVRVEPKTIRFTSKYQSEDFVMSIQMDKRSPNVTYGYLKWIDEHNHTVSSPIVVIGS
;
A
#
# COMPACT_ATOMS: atom_id res chain seq x y z
N MET A 1 26.67 15.41 -1.40
CA MET A 1 27.05 16.77 -0.97
C MET A 1 28.55 16.95 -0.74
N ASP A 2 29.27 15.93 -0.25
CA ASP A 2 30.70 16.00 0.15
C ASP A 2 31.68 16.65 -0.85
N VAL A 3 31.47 16.45 -2.15
CA VAL A 3 32.32 17.07 -3.19
C VAL A 3 32.20 18.60 -3.17
N VAL A 4 30.99 19.13 -2.94
CA VAL A 4 30.73 20.58 -2.83
C VAL A 4 31.49 21.14 -1.64
N THR A 5 31.40 20.46 -0.50
CA THR A 5 32.10 20.83 0.74
C THR A 5 33.62 20.82 0.55
N ARG A 6 34.17 19.74 -0.03
CA ARG A 6 35.62 19.61 -0.29
C ARG A 6 36.13 20.64 -1.30
N ALA A 7 35.31 21.03 -2.27
CA ALA A 7 35.66 22.06 -3.24
C ALA A 7 35.59 23.49 -2.68
N GLY A 8 35.09 23.68 -1.45
CA GLY A 8 34.88 25.00 -0.86
C GLY A 8 33.79 25.81 -1.55
N ALA A 9 32.88 25.16 -2.28
CA ALA A 9 31.80 25.82 -2.99
C ALA A 9 30.70 26.27 -2.01
N TYR A 10 30.14 27.47 -2.22
CA TYR A 10 29.07 28.01 -1.37
C TYR A 10 27.74 27.26 -1.51
N ALA A 11 27.46 26.74 -2.70
CA ALA A 11 26.27 25.95 -3.01
C ALA A 11 26.47 25.14 -4.29
N ALA A 12 25.56 24.21 -4.58
CA ALA A 12 25.53 23.47 -5.84
C ALA A 12 24.13 23.32 -6.43
N ILE A 13 24.07 23.19 -7.75
CA ILE A 13 22.87 22.78 -8.48
C ILE A 13 23.14 21.35 -8.98
N PHE A 14 22.36 20.40 -8.50
CA PHE A 14 22.45 19.00 -8.89
C PHE A 14 21.39 18.69 -9.93
N LEU A 15 21.79 17.97 -10.97
CA LEU A 15 20.89 17.47 -12.00
C LEU A 15 20.80 15.96 -11.85
N THR A 16 19.60 15.43 -11.62
CA THR A 16 19.38 14.01 -11.34
C THR A 16 18.06 13.55 -11.93
N GLU A 17 18.00 12.28 -12.35
CA GLU A 17 16.74 11.60 -12.73
C GLU A 17 15.96 11.17 -11.48
N SER A 18 16.65 11.08 -10.34
CA SER A 18 16.16 10.53 -9.09
C SER A 18 16.33 11.54 -7.97
N LEU A 19 15.22 12.06 -7.45
CA LEU A 19 15.18 13.08 -6.39
C LEU A 19 15.13 12.43 -5.00
N PHE A 20 16.01 11.48 -4.74
CA PHE A 20 16.00 10.71 -3.49
C PHE A 20 17.15 11.19 -2.60
N LEU A 21 16.92 12.30 -1.90
CA LEU A 21 17.75 12.72 -0.77
C LEU A 21 16.86 12.90 0.43
N ASP A 22 17.30 12.36 1.55
CA ASP A 22 16.68 12.62 2.83
C ASP A 22 17.13 14.01 3.34
N PRO A 23 16.35 14.66 4.21
CA PRO A 23 16.71 15.96 4.77
C PRO A 23 18.10 16.01 5.42
N GLU A 24 18.56 14.90 6.01
CA GLU A 24 19.89 14.77 6.62
C GLU A 24 21.05 14.76 5.61
N ASP A 25 20.78 14.45 4.33
CA ASP A 25 21.79 14.42 3.27
C ASP A 25 22.23 15.83 2.82
N TYR A 26 21.45 16.87 3.16
CA TYR A 26 21.71 18.26 2.79
C TYR A 26 22.77 18.91 3.71
N THR A 27 23.98 18.35 3.73
CA THR A 27 25.12 18.86 4.52
C THR A 27 25.76 20.13 3.95
N SER A 28 25.29 20.60 2.80
CA SER A 28 25.67 21.89 2.18
C SER A 28 24.50 22.44 1.36
N PRO A 29 24.42 23.77 1.18
CA PRO A 29 23.36 24.37 0.38
C PRO A 29 23.33 23.80 -1.04
N GLY A 30 22.19 23.28 -1.46
CA GLY A 30 22.05 22.72 -2.80
C GLY A 30 20.60 22.63 -3.23
N ILE A 31 20.39 22.68 -4.55
CA ILE A 31 19.09 22.42 -5.17
C ILE A 31 19.24 21.21 -6.08
N LEU A 32 18.33 20.25 -5.94
CA LEU A 32 18.19 19.14 -6.85
C LEU A 32 17.15 19.50 -7.89
N LEU A 33 17.51 19.32 -9.16
CA LEU A 33 16.65 19.55 -10.31
C LEU A 33 16.62 18.30 -11.16
N HIS A 34 15.48 18.06 -11.79
CA HIS A 34 15.36 17.02 -12.79
C HIS A 34 16.30 17.29 -13.98
N THR A 35 16.85 16.24 -14.59
CA THR A 35 17.79 16.37 -15.74
C THR A 35 17.17 17.07 -16.95
N SER A 36 15.84 17.14 -17.03
CA SER A 36 15.14 17.94 -18.05
C SER A 36 15.57 19.41 -18.06
N TYR A 37 16.05 19.94 -16.92
CA TYR A 37 16.58 21.30 -16.83
C TYR A 37 18.05 21.42 -17.26
N ALA A 38 18.74 20.31 -17.54
CA ALA A 38 20.18 20.28 -17.80
C ALA A 38 20.58 21.14 -18.99
N ALA A 39 19.83 21.09 -20.10
CA ALA A 39 20.13 21.87 -21.30
C ALA A 39 20.06 23.37 -21.02
N ALA A 40 18.99 23.83 -20.36
CA ALA A 40 18.80 25.25 -20.02
C ALA A 40 19.88 25.76 -19.06
N ILE A 41 20.23 24.97 -18.04
CA ILE A 41 21.27 25.32 -17.08
C ILE A 41 22.65 25.36 -17.76
N LYS A 42 22.95 24.36 -18.60
CA LYS A 42 24.21 24.29 -19.34
C LYS A 42 24.36 25.44 -20.32
N GLU A 43 23.29 25.80 -21.04
CA GLU A 43 23.27 26.96 -21.93
C GLU A 43 23.51 28.26 -21.15
N TYR A 44 22.83 28.44 -20.02
CA TYR A 44 23.02 29.62 -19.17
C TYR A 44 24.45 29.70 -18.64
N ALA A 45 25.03 28.59 -18.18
CA ALA A 45 26.39 28.53 -17.65
C ALA A 45 27.47 28.83 -18.72
N MET A 46 27.20 28.52 -19.99
CA MET A 46 28.14 28.75 -21.10
C MET A 46 28.10 30.18 -21.68
N LYS A 47 27.21 31.06 -21.22
CA LYS A 47 27.14 32.48 -21.68
C LYS A 47 28.31 33.36 -21.18
N GLY A 48 29.36 32.76 -20.61
CA GLY A 48 30.64 33.40 -20.26
C GLY A 48 30.67 34.02 -18.85
N ASN A 49 31.60 34.94 -18.60
CA ASN A 49 31.89 35.56 -17.28
C ASN A 49 30.74 36.37 -16.65
N THR A 50 29.53 36.35 -17.21
CA THR A 50 28.35 37.06 -16.70
C THR A 50 27.30 36.15 -16.08
N SER A 51 27.48 34.82 -16.17
CA SER A 51 26.53 33.83 -15.65
C SER A 51 26.63 33.73 -14.14
N ILE A 52 25.86 34.57 -13.45
CA ILE A 52 25.77 34.60 -11.98
C ILE A 52 24.46 33.95 -11.51
N VAL A 53 24.51 33.22 -10.40
CA VAL A 53 23.30 32.85 -9.65
C VAL A 53 22.89 34.06 -8.82
N LYS A 54 21.83 34.77 -9.22
CA LYS A 54 21.38 35.99 -8.52
C LYS A 54 20.83 35.71 -7.12
N LYS A 55 20.09 34.61 -6.96
CA LYS A 55 19.45 34.22 -5.70
C LYS A 55 19.18 32.72 -5.67
N MET A 56 19.45 32.11 -4.52
CA MET A 56 19.03 30.76 -4.17
C MET A 56 18.28 30.84 -2.84
N LYS A 57 17.07 30.30 -2.76
CA LYS A 57 16.24 30.29 -1.55
C LYS A 57 16.05 28.86 -1.07
N PHE A 58 16.03 28.68 0.25
CA PHE A 58 15.84 27.39 0.92
C PHE A 58 14.72 27.51 1.95
N VAL A 59 14.39 26.38 2.59
CA VAL A 59 13.33 26.30 3.62
C VAL A 59 11.97 26.72 3.05
N LEU A 60 11.66 26.14 1.89
CA LEU A 60 10.37 26.30 1.23
C LEU A 60 9.67 24.95 1.23
N THR A 61 8.40 24.94 1.59
CA THR A 61 7.53 23.76 1.51
C THR A 61 6.38 24.10 0.59
N GLU A 62 6.22 23.32 -0.48
CA GLU A 62 5.07 23.40 -1.38
C GLU A 62 4.11 22.25 -1.05
N THR A 63 2.83 22.56 -0.91
CA THR A 63 1.78 21.59 -0.60
C THR A 63 0.81 21.48 -1.76
N GLY A 64 0.19 20.30 -1.93
CA GLY A 64 -0.72 20.06 -3.05
C GLY A 64 0.01 19.84 -4.38
N THR A 65 1.28 19.45 -4.32
CA THR A 65 2.02 18.93 -5.47
C THR A 65 1.43 17.59 -5.92
N GLY A 66 1.66 17.23 -7.18
CA GLY A 66 1.21 15.95 -7.72
C GLY A 66 2.23 15.35 -8.69
N PRO A 67 2.09 14.07 -9.04
CA PRO A 67 1.06 13.15 -8.56
C PRO A 67 1.25 12.83 -7.06
N ALA A 68 0.18 12.70 -6.30
CA ALA A 68 0.24 12.28 -4.89
C ALA A 68 -1.07 11.59 -4.46
N PRO A 69 -1.00 10.45 -3.74
CA PRO A 69 0.20 9.74 -3.34
C PRO A 69 0.88 9.01 -4.49
N GLU A 70 2.14 8.65 -4.27
CA GLU A 70 2.93 7.71 -5.08
C GLU A 70 3.49 6.63 -4.16
N VAL A 71 3.80 5.46 -4.70
CA VAL A 71 4.54 4.42 -3.98
C VAL A 71 6.01 4.81 -3.92
N ALA A 72 6.53 4.96 -2.70
CA ALA A 72 7.93 5.34 -2.50
C ALA A 72 8.89 4.30 -3.09
N TYR A 73 9.99 4.77 -3.68
CA TYR A 73 10.98 3.91 -4.34
C TYR A 73 11.54 2.84 -3.39
N PHE A 74 11.71 3.15 -2.11
CA PHE A 74 12.23 2.22 -1.09
C PHE A 74 11.18 1.25 -0.54
N SER A 75 9.89 1.43 -0.86
CA SER A 75 8.82 0.58 -0.32
C SER A 75 8.97 -0.85 -0.85
N SER A 76 9.00 -1.85 0.03
CA SER A 76 9.07 -3.25 -0.37
C SER A 76 7.83 -3.68 -1.15
N ARG A 77 8.01 -4.55 -2.15
CA ARG A 77 6.94 -5.03 -3.04
C ARG A 77 6.61 -6.49 -2.78
N GLY A 78 5.36 -6.86 -3.08
CA GLY A 78 4.92 -8.24 -3.11
C GLY A 78 5.41 -9.02 -4.33
N PRO A 79 5.05 -10.32 -4.42
CA PRO A 79 4.27 -11.07 -3.44
C PRO A 79 5.06 -11.37 -2.16
N ASP A 80 4.36 -11.75 -1.08
CA ASP A 80 5.00 -12.21 0.14
C ASP A 80 5.79 -13.51 -0.13
N PRO A 81 7.12 -13.54 0.07
CA PRO A 81 7.91 -14.75 -0.17
C PRO A 81 7.60 -15.89 0.82
N ILE A 82 6.98 -15.59 1.97
CA ILE A 82 6.62 -16.59 2.98
C ILE A 82 5.25 -17.19 2.68
N THR A 83 4.28 -16.36 2.30
CA THR A 83 2.89 -16.78 2.04
C THR A 83 2.35 -16.09 0.79
N PRO A 84 2.78 -16.53 -0.42
CA PRO A 84 2.40 -15.87 -1.68
C PRO A 84 0.91 -16.01 -2.02
N SER A 85 0.16 -16.84 -1.29
CA SER A 85 -1.30 -16.97 -1.39
C SER A 85 -2.08 -15.83 -0.74
N VAL A 86 -1.41 -14.92 0.00
CA VAL A 86 -1.99 -13.71 0.60
C VAL A 86 -1.32 -12.49 -0.02
N LEU A 87 -2.11 -11.59 -0.61
CA LEU A 87 -1.57 -10.40 -1.27
C LEU A 87 -0.90 -9.46 -0.26
N LYS A 88 0.30 -8.98 -0.60
CA LYS A 88 1.05 -7.95 0.14
C LYS A 88 1.63 -6.88 -0.78
N PRO A 89 1.81 -5.63 -0.29
CA PRO A 89 1.37 -5.12 1.01
C PRO A 89 -0.17 -5.01 1.11
N ASP A 90 -0.71 -4.65 2.28
CA ASP A 90 -2.17 -4.53 2.46
C ASP A 90 -2.72 -3.17 2.04
N ILE A 91 -1.98 -2.10 2.35
CA ILE A 91 -2.45 -0.71 2.21
C ILE A 91 -1.26 0.25 2.10
N LEU A 92 -1.50 1.39 1.47
CA LEU A 92 -0.57 2.51 1.34
C LEU A 92 -0.94 3.63 2.32
N ALA A 93 0.06 4.28 2.91
CA ALA A 93 -0.11 5.42 3.80
C ALA A 93 1.09 6.36 3.72
N PRO A 94 0.97 7.62 4.19
CA PRO A 94 2.06 8.60 4.15
C PRO A 94 3.30 8.13 4.92
N GLY A 95 4.44 8.05 4.22
CA GLY A 95 5.71 7.59 4.81
C GLY A 95 6.94 8.27 4.24
N VAL A 96 6.81 9.33 3.45
CA VAL A 96 7.93 10.12 2.92
C VAL A 96 7.86 11.50 3.55
N ASP A 97 8.99 12.01 4.03
CA ASP A 97 9.10 13.33 4.67
C ASP A 97 8.05 13.57 5.75
N VAL A 98 7.86 12.60 6.63
CA VAL A 98 6.92 12.70 7.76
C VAL A 98 7.61 13.42 8.91
N LEU A 99 7.03 14.54 9.35
CA LEU A 99 7.52 15.28 10.52
C LEU A 99 7.11 14.56 11.81
N GLY A 100 8.10 14.13 12.59
CA GLY A 100 7.89 13.44 13.86
C GLY A 100 8.79 14.00 14.97
N ALA A 101 8.41 13.76 16.22
CA ALA A 101 9.24 14.12 17.37
C ALA A 101 10.49 13.24 17.44
N VAL A 102 11.62 13.83 17.77
CA VAL A 102 12.90 13.14 17.94
C VAL A 102 13.54 13.53 19.26
N ARG A 103 14.66 12.89 19.58
CA ARG A 103 15.44 13.25 20.75
C ARG A 103 16.20 14.56 20.52
N PRO A 104 15.99 15.60 21.32
CA PRO A 104 16.62 16.91 21.10
C PRO A 104 18.08 16.96 21.56
N ASP A 105 18.59 15.90 22.19
CA ASP A 105 19.95 15.81 22.69
C ASP A 105 20.88 14.98 21.78
N LEU A 106 20.38 14.46 20.66
CA LEU A 106 21.17 13.74 19.66
C LEU A 106 21.27 14.56 18.37
N PRO A 107 22.46 14.63 17.73
CA PRO A 107 22.60 15.24 16.42
C PRO A 107 21.68 14.57 15.39
N PHE A 108 20.85 15.37 14.74
CA PHE A 108 20.05 14.93 13.58
C PHE A 108 20.89 15.00 12.30
N MET A 109 21.63 16.09 12.12
CA MET A 109 22.52 16.26 10.96
C MET A 109 23.79 17.03 11.34
N VAL A 110 24.84 16.87 10.54
CA VAL A 110 26.12 17.58 10.73
C VAL A 110 26.34 18.55 9.57
N VAL A 111 26.50 19.83 9.88
CA VAL A 111 26.81 20.87 8.89
C VAL A 111 28.17 21.49 9.21
N GLY A 112 29.17 21.16 8.39
CA GLY A 112 30.55 21.57 8.63
C GLY A 112 31.10 20.97 9.92
N LYS A 113 31.25 21.81 10.95
CA LYS A 113 31.73 21.41 12.29
C LYS A 113 30.64 21.48 13.37
N TYR A 114 29.39 21.68 12.94
CA TYR A 114 28.26 21.90 13.84
C TYR A 114 27.33 20.70 13.78
N ASP A 115 27.07 20.12 14.95
CA ASP A 115 25.99 19.18 15.16
C ASP A 115 24.68 19.95 15.31
N LEU A 116 23.72 19.67 14.44
CA LEU A 116 22.40 20.26 14.51
C LEU A 116 21.45 19.29 15.20
N VAL A 117 20.87 19.74 16.30
CA VAL A 117 19.83 19.03 17.07
C VAL A 117 18.47 19.68 16.82
N THR A 118 17.39 18.92 17.01
CA THR A 118 16.02 19.40 16.80
C THR A 118 15.03 18.64 17.69
N ASP A 119 13.91 19.26 18.03
CA ASP A 119 12.78 18.58 18.70
C ASP A 119 11.96 17.73 17.70
N TYR A 120 11.98 18.11 16.42
CA TYR A 120 11.23 17.45 15.35
C TYR A 120 12.07 17.32 14.08
N ALA A 121 11.98 16.16 13.44
CA ALA A 121 12.68 15.90 12.19
C ALA A 121 11.76 15.23 11.17
N LEU A 122 12.11 15.41 9.90
CA LEU A 122 11.47 14.74 8.78
C LEU A 122 12.19 13.40 8.56
N TYR A 123 11.42 12.32 8.54
CA TYR A 123 11.93 10.99 8.20
C TYR A 123 11.08 10.34 7.13
N SER A 124 11.75 9.51 6.34
CA SER A 124 11.14 8.68 5.30
C SER A 124 11.29 7.20 5.65
N GLY A 125 10.26 6.42 5.37
CA GLY A 125 10.24 4.99 5.59
C GLY A 125 8.84 4.44 5.76
N THR A 126 8.69 3.13 5.52
CA THR A 126 7.49 2.40 5.92
C THR A 126 7.28 2.43 7.44
N SER A 127 8.36 2.63 8.22
CA SER A 127 8.33 2.94 9.65
C SER A 127 7.50 4.19 9.99
N MET A 128 7.34 5.13 9.07
CA MET A 128 6.53 6.34 9.24
C MET A 128 5.10 6.13 8.70
N ALA A 129 4.91 5.25 7.71
CA ALA A 129 3.58 4.86 7.22
C ALA A 129 2.81 3.99 8.24
N ALA A 130 3.48 3.02 8.86
CA ALA A 130 2.87 2.12 9.84
C ALA A 130 2.14 2.82 11.00
N PRO A 131 2.70 3.83 11.69
CA PRO A 131 2.02 4.52 12.79
C PRO A 131 0.79 5.31 12.33
N HIS A 132 0.74 5.82 11.09
CA HIS A 132 -0.48 6.44 10.55
C HIS A 132 -1.62 5.41 10.47
N VAL A 133 -1.35 4.23 9.89
CA VAL A 133 -2.35 3.16 9.79
C VAL A 133 -2.75 2.67 11.17
N ALA A 134 -1.79 2.50 12.09
CA ALA A 134 -2.07 2.08 13.47
C ALA A 134 -2.95 3.09 14.24
N GLY A 135 -2.70 4.40 14.06
CA GLY A 135 -3.52 5.46 14.64
C GLY A 135 -4.96 5.42 14.14
N VAL A 136 -5.15 5.28 12.82
CA VAL A 136 -6.49 5.16 12.23
C VAL A 136 -7.17 3.86 12.69
N ALA A 137 -6.46 2.74 12.74
CA ALA A 137 -6.99 1.48 13.26
C ALA A 137 -7.47 1.61 14.72
N ALA A 138 -6.73 2.33 15.56
CA ALA A 138 -7.14 2.60 16.95
C ALA A 138 -8.40 3.47 17.02
N LEU A 139 -8.52 4.50 16.15
CA LEU A 139 -9.74 5.31 16.05
C LEU A 139 -10.93 4.45 15.60
N LEU A 140 -10.77 3.60 14.59
CA LEU A 140 -11.80 2.66 14.18
C LEU A 140 -12.20 1.71 15.30
N LYS A 141 -11.24 1.19 16.08
CA LYS A 141 -11.53 0.36 17.26
C LYS A 141 -12.29 1.13 18.34
N SER A 142 -12.07 2.44 18.48
CA SER A 142 -12.80 3.27 19.45
C SER A 142 -14.26 3.49 19.05
N ILE A 143 -14.54 3.58 17.75
CA ILE A 143 -15.88 3.76 17.19
C ILE A 143 -16.62 2.41 17.16
N HIS A 144 -15.93 1.35 16.76
CA HIS A 144 -16.44 -0.01 16.62
C HIS A 144 -15.78 -0.94 17.65
N GLY A 145 -16.18 -0.79 18.91
CA GLY A 145 -15.56 -1.47 20.05
C GLY A 145 -15.59 -3.01 19.98
N ASP A 146 -16.54 -3.58 19.23
CA ASP A 146 -16.75 -5.01 19.01
C ASP A 146 -15.97 -5.59 17.82
N TRP A 147 -15.50 -4.74 16.89
CA TRP A 147 -14.79 -5.22 15.69
C TRP A 147 -13.51 -5.96 16.03
N THR A 148 -13.29 -7.10 15.36
CA THR A 148 -12.03 -7.82 15.44
C THR A 148 -10.90 -7.01 14.77
N PRO A 149 -9.62 -7.37 14.99
CA PRO A 149 -8.53 -6.81 14.19
C PRO A 149 -8.70 -7.04 12.68
N ALA A 150 -9.33 -8.15 12.27
CA ALA A 150 -9.58 -8.45 10.87
C ALA A 150 -10.68 -7.57 10.26
N ALA A 151 -11.74 -7.30 11.01
CA ALA A 151 -12.78 -6.35 10.63
C ALA A 151 -12.21 -4.93 10.39
N ILE A 152 -11.34 -4.46 11.29
CA ILE A 152 -10.66 -3.15 11.14
C ILE A 152 -9.75 -3.15 9.91
N ARG A 153 -8.93 -4.19 9.72
CA ARG A 153 -8.11 -4.34 8.51
C ARG A 153 -8.98 -4.32 7.26
N SER A 154 -10.09 -5.05 7.28
CA SER A 154 -11.04 -5.08 6.17
C SER A 154 -11.56 -3.69 5.85
N ALA A 155 -12.07 -2.96 6.83
CA ALA A 155 -12.60 -1.61 6.61
C ALA A 155 -11.56 -0.65 6.02
N LEU A 156 -10.31 -0.73 6.50
CA LEU A 156 -9.20 0.05 5.96
C LEU A 156 -8.91 -0.29 4.50
N MET A 157 -8.83 -1.58 4.17
CA MET A 157 -8.51 -2.04 2.82
C MET A 157 -9.65 -1.78 1.84
N THR A 158 -10.89 -2.16 2.17
CA THR A 158 -12.00 -2.11 1.22
C THR A 158 -12.47 -0.70 0.88
N THR A 159 -12.07 0.29 1.68
CA THR A 159 -12.38 1.70 1.46
C THR A 159 -11.20 2.53 0.95
N ALA A 160 -10.03 1.92 0.78
CA ALA A 160 -8.83 2.58 0.26
C ALA A 160 -9.05 3.09 -1.18
N THR A 161 -8.29 4.13 -1.56
CA THR A 161 -8.32 4.68 -2.92
C THR A 161 -7.09 4.25 -3.71
N ASN A 162 -7.27 3.83 -4.95
CA ASN A 162 -6.19 3.47 -5.87
C ASN A 162 -5.83 4.59 -6.84
N THR A 163 -6.36 5.81 -6.61
CA THR A 163 -6.08 6.99 -7.43
C THR A 163 -5.29 8.06 -6.68
N ASP A 164 -4.53 8.85 -7.44
CA ASP A 164 -3.85 10.04 -6.96
C ASP A 164 -4.76 11.29 -6.94
N ASN A 165 -4.20 12.43 -6.54
CA ASN A 165 -4.85 13.74 -6.51
C ASN A 165 -5.10 14.36 -7.90
N ARG A 166 -4.67 13.70 -8.98
CA ARG A 166 -4.98 14.02 -10.38
C ARG A 166 -6.04 13.09 -10.97
N ASN A 167 -6.62 12.20 -10.15
CA ASN A 167 -7.51 11.11 -10.56
C ASN A 167 -6.86 10.10 -11.53
N GLY A 168 -5.52 10.04 -11.56
CA GLY A 168 -4.75 8.99 -12.22
C GLY A 168 -4.58 7.77 -11.30
N ILE A 169 -4.09 6.66 -11.85
CA ILE A 169 -3.65 5.51 -11.04
C ILE A 169 -2.42 5.93 -10.23
N ILE A 170 -2.34 5.52 -8.97
CA ILE A 170 -1.15 5.75 -8.13
C ILE A 170 0.10 5.28 -8.89
N GLU A 171 1.11 6.14 -8.98
CA GLU A 171 2.36 5.83 -9.66
C GLU A 171 3.40 5.23 -8.70
N ASP A 172 4.34 4.50 -9.28
CA ASP A 172 5.50 3.96 -8.61
C ASP A 172 6.74 4.84 -8.87
N GLN A 173 7.38 5.35 -7.81
CA GLN A 173 8.56 6.22 -7.96
C GLN A 173 9.81 5.49 -8.49
N TRP A 174 9.88 4.17 -8.37
CA TRP A 174 11.05 3.43 -8.85
C TRP A 174 11.05 3.31 -10.38
N TYR A 175 9.90 2.98 -10.96
CA TYR A 175 9.73 2.79 -12.41
C TYR A 175 9.13 4.01 -13.13
N ASN A 176 8.56 4.98 -12.40
CA ASN A 176 7.75 6.07 -12.94
C ASN A 176 6.64 5.55 -13.87
N GLN A 177 5.91 4.54 -13.39
CA GLN A 177 4.83 3.85 -14.09
C GLN A 177 3.64 3.64 -13.14
N PRO A 178 2.43 3.37 -13.65
CA PRO A 178 1.30 2.98 -12.81
C PRO A 178 1.67 1.81 -11.89
N ALA A 179 1.50 2.01 -10.59
CA ALA A 179 1.72 0.99 -9.59
C ALA A 179 0.60 -0.07 -9.64
N THR A 180 0.88 -1.21 -9.05
CA THR A 180 -0.01 -2.37 -8.97
C THR A 180 -0.41 -2.63 -7.51
N PRO A 181 -1.40 -3.51 -7.25
CA PRO A 181 -1.68 -3.96 -5.90
C PRO A 181 -0.51 -4.71 -5.21
N LEU A 182 0.52 -5.16 -5.93
CA LEU A 182 1.76 -5.68 -5.32
C LEU A 182 2.64 -4.56 -4.74
N ASP A 183 2.34 -3.31 -5.07
CA ASP A 183 3.08 -2.13 -4.64
C ASP A 183 2.35 -1.36 -3.52
N PHE A 184 1.02 -1.21 -3.62
CA PHE A 184 0.20 -0.44 -2.66
C PHE A 184 -0.92 -1.23 -1.98
N GLY A 185 -1.07 -2.53 -2.27
CA GLY A 185 -2.16 -3.34 -1.74
C GLY A 185 -3.53 -2.88 -2.24
N ALA A 186 -4.44 -2.57 -1.31
CA ALA A 186 -5.76 -2.05 -1.65
C ALA A 186 -5.76 -0.57 -2.10
N GLY A 187 -4.67 0.18 -1.83
CA GLY A 187 -4.54 1.58 -2.18
C GLY A 187 -4.20 2.46 -0.99
N HIS A 188 -4.27 3.77 -1.17
CA HIS A 188 -4.05 4.74 -0.10
C HIS A 188 -5.21 4.76 0.90
N ILE A 189 -4.85 4.73 2.19
CA ILE A 189 -5.80 4.77 3.32
C ILE A 189 -6.78 5.93 3.21
N TYR A 190 -8.06 5.67 3.47
CA TYR A 190 -9.13 6.66 3.50
C TYR A 190 -9.88 6.58 4.84
N PRO A 191 -9.38 7.25 5.91
CA PRO A 191 -9.90 7.08 7.28
C PRO A 191 -11.41 7.33 7.41
N ASN A 192 -11.91 8.40 6.80
CA ASN A 192 -13.33 8.77 6.94
C ASN A 192 -14.28 7.78 6.27
N LYS A 193 -13.87 7.12 5.17
CA LYS A 193 -14.68 6.06 4.54
C LYS A 193 -14.58 4.77 5.33
N ALA A 194 -13.40 4.45 5.87
CA ALA A 194 -13.21 3.25 6.69
C ALA A 194 -14.07 3.24 7.97
N MET A 195 -14.56 4.40 8.41
CA MET A 195 -15.48 4.50 9.55
C MET A 195 -16.83 3.83 9.28
N ASP A 196 -17.30 3.80 8.03
CA ASP A 196 -18.52 3.11 7.62
C ASP A 196 -18.30 2.39 6.27
N PRO A 197 -17.72 1.18 6.30
CA PRO A 197 -17.29 0.49 5.09
C PRO A 197 -18.45 -0.23 4.38
N GLY A 198 -19.64 -0.30 4.96
CA GLY A 198 -20.76 -1.12 4.47
C GLY A 198 -20.58 -2.61 4.76
N LEU A 199 -19.56 -3.26 4.15
CA LEU A 199 -19.22 -4.67 4.38
C LEU A 199 -17.80 -4.85 4.92
N ILE A 200 -17.61 -5.90 5.72
CA ILE A 200 -16.30 -6.36 6.18
C ILE A 200 -16.09 -7.86 5.92
N TYR A 201 -14.83 -8.21 5.66
CA TYR A 201 -14.31 -9.58 5.62
C TYR A 201 -13.74 -9.92 7.00
N ASP A 202 -14.60 -10.39 7.89
CA ASP A 202 -14.22 -10.70 9.27
C ASP A 202 -13.64 -12.13 9.39
N MET A 203 -12.76 -12.33 10.36
CA MET A 203 -12.23 -13.64 10.75
C MET A 203 -11.71 -13.60 12.20
N GLY A 204 -11.80 -14.73 12.88
CA GLY A 204 -11.34 -14.92 14.24
C GLY A 204 -9.93 -15.53 14.34
N PHE A 205 -9.50 -15.75 15.58
CA PHE A 205 -8.20 -16.38 15.87
C PHE A 205 -8.12 -17.83 15.35
N GLN A 206 -9.23 -18.57 15.39
CA GLN A 206 -9.28 -19.96 14.93
C GLN A 206 -9.04 -20.07 13.41
N ASP A 207 -9.49 -19.10 12.61
CA ASP A 207 -9.26 -19.09 11.16
C ASP A 207 -7.76 -19.03 10.82
N TYR A 208 -6.97 -18.27 11.59
CA TYR A 208 -5.51 -18.25 11.44
C TYR A 208 -4.86 -19.57 11.86
N ILE A 209 -5.39 -20.26 12.88
CA ILE A 209 -4.89 -21.59 13.26
C ILE A 209 -5.14 -22.58 12.12
N ASP A 210 -6.37 -22.65 11.63
CA ASP A 210 -6.77 -23.55 10.55
C ASP A 210 -5.99 -23.26 9.27
N PHE A 211 -5.70 -21.98 8.98
CA PHE A 211 -4.83 -21.57 7.90
C PHE A 211 -3.40 -22.10 8.04
N LEU A 212 -2.76 -21.92 9.21
CA LEU A 212 -1.42 -22.45 9.46
C LEU A 212 -1.39 -23.98 9.41
N CYS A 213 -2.44 -24.65 9.90
CA CYS A 213 -2.61 -26.10 9.75
C CYS A 213 -2.69 -26.49 8.26
N GLY A 214 -3.47 -25.76 7.45
CA GLY A 214 -3.58 -25.97 6.01
C GLY A 214 -2.26 -25.77 5.26
N LEU A 215 -1.39 -24.87 5.74
CA LEU A 215 -0.03 -24.67 5.20
C LEU A 215 0.95 -25.79 5.61
N GLY A 216 0.55 -26.73 6.47
CA GLY A 216 1.38 -27.85 6.88
C GLY A 216 2.43 -27.50 7.95
N TYR A 217 2.19 -26.47 8.77
CA TYR A 217 3.08 -26.13 9.88
C TYR A 217 3.15 -27.31 10.87
N THR A 218 4.38 -27.69 11.23
CA THR A 218 4.63 -28.74 12.24
C THR A 218 4.21 -28.29 13.63
N ASP A 219 4.01 -29.24 14.55
CA ASP A 219 3.67 -28.93 15.94
C ASP A 219 4.67 -28.00 16.63
N GLN A 220 5.96 -28.16 16.33
CA GLN A 220 7.00 -27.29 16.87
C GLN A 220 6.87 -25.86 16.34
N GLN A 221 6.63 -25.69 15.04
CA GLN A 221 6.43 -24.37 14.42
C GLN A 221 5.14 -23.71 14.91
N MET A 222 4.04 -24.47 14.95
CA MET A 222 2.76 -24.00 15.49
C MET A 222 2.93 -23.49 16.92
N SER A 223 3.50 -24.31 17.81
CA SER A 223 3.76 -23.94 19.20
C SER A 223 4.60 -22.67 19.33
N ALA A 224 5.61 -22.49 18.48
CA ALA A 224 6.43 -21.29 18.45
C ALA A 224 5.67 -20.05 17.98
N VAL A 225 4.85 -20.16 16.93
CA VAL A 225 4.11 -19.04 16.33
C VAL A 225 2.93 -18.62 17.21
N ILE A 226 2.07 -19.56 17.58
CA ILE A 226 0.85 -19.24 18.35
C ILE A 226 1.13 -19.09 19.85
N ARG A 227 2.32 -19.49 20.31
CA ARG A 227 2.76 -19.49 21.72
C ARG A 227 1.82 -20.25 22.64
N ARG A 228 1.29 -21.39 22.18
CA ARG A 228 0.42 -22.29 22.95
C ARG A 228 0.85 -23.73 22.72
N SER A 229 0.60 -24.60 23.70
CA SER A 229 0.91 -26.04 23.63
C SER A 229 -0.25 -26.88 23.08
N ARG A 230 -1.42 -26.29 22.88
CA ARG A 230 -2.62 -26.98 22.37
C ARG A 230 -3.39 -26.06 21.43
N TRP A 231 -3.82 -26.63 20.32
CA TRP A 231 -4.70 -26.04 19.32
C TRP A 231 -5.49 -27.17 18.65
N SER A 232 -6.53 -26.80 17.90
CA SER A 232 -7.29 -27.74 17.07
C SER A 232 -7.18 -27.24 15.64
N CYS A 233 -6.93 -28.15 14.69
CA CYS A 233 -7.11 -27.89 13.27
C CYS A 233 -8.51 -28.40 12.92
N SER A 234 -9.51 -27.53 12.98
CA SER A 234 -10.90 -27.89 12.68
C SER A 234 -11.10 -28.13 11.19
N THR A 235 -10.39 -27.34 10.39
CA THR A 235 -10.35 -27.43 8.94
C THR A 235 -8.90 -27.25 8.47
N ASN A 236 -8.57 -27.83 7.31
CA ASN A 236 -7.27 -27.63 6.66
C ASN A 236 -7.43 -26.70 5.46
N HIS A 237 -8.02 -25.52 5.68
CA HIS A 237 -8.20 -24.54 4.62
C HIS A 237 -6.89 -23.78 4.39
N THR A 238 -6.51 -23.60 3.13
CA THR A 238 -5.30 -22.85 2.72
C THR A 238 -5.61 -21.40 2.34
N GLU A 239 -6.81 -20.92 2.64
CA GLU A 239 -7.26 -19.57 2.33
C GLU A 239 -7.87 -18.90 3.56
N LEU A 240 -7.52 -17.63 3.77
CA LEU A 240 -8.15 -16.76 4.74
C LEU A 240 -9.33 -16.04 4.10
N ASN A 241 -10.32 -15.63 4.92
CA ASN A 241 -11.37 -14.70 4.52
C ASN A 241 -10.81 -13.26 4.34
N TYR A 242 -9.85 -13.10 3.43
CA TYR A 242 -9.05 -11.89 3.26
C TYR A 242 -9.69 -10.93 2.26
N PRO A 243 -9.64 -9.60 2.47
CA PRO A 243 -10.27 -8.58 1.60
C PRO A 243 -9.49 -8.33 0.29
N SER A 244 -8.69 -9.30 -0.15
CA SER A 244 -7.94 -9.28 -1.41
C SER A 244 -7.74 -10.69 -1.93
N PHE A 245 -7.35 -10.77 -3.20
CA PHE A 245 -7.24 -12.03 -3.93
C PHE A 245 -5.94 -12.08 -4.71
N ILE A 246 -5.19 -13.18 -4.55
CA ILE A 246 -3.99 -13.46 -5.35
C ILE A 246 -4.01 -14.89 -5.86
N ALA A 247 -3.87 -15.03 -7.17
CA ALA A 247 -3.74 -16.31 -7.87
C ALA A 247 -2.38 -16.39 -8.55
N ASP A 248 -1.52 -17.27 -8.06
CA ASP A 248 -0.22 -17.54 -8.66
C ASP A 248 -0.29 -18.81 -9.50
N PHE A 249 -0.10 -18.65 -10.81
CA PHE A 249 -0.11 -19.72 -11.80
C PHE A 249 1.28 -19.98 -12.41
N SER A 250 2.34 -19.35 -11.90
CA SER A 250 3.72 -19.46 -12.43
C SER A 250 4.20 -20.91 -12.60
N ASN A 251 3.80 -21.80 -11.70
CA ASN A 251 4.19 -23.22 -11.70
C ASN A 251 3.13 -24.16 -12.31
N GLN A 252 2.03 -23.64 -12.87
CA GLN A 252 0.95 -24.46 -13.41
C GLN A 252 1.09 -24.69 -14.92
N THR A 253 1.09 -25.96 -15.33
CA THR A 253 1.28 -26.36 -16.74
C THR A 253 -0.01 -26.80 -17.44
N THR A 254 -1.07 -27.08 -16.69
CA THR A 254 -2.38 -27.54 -17.19
C THR A 254 -3.35 -26.38 -17.42
N SER A 255 -4.11 -26.45 -18.52
CA SER A 255 -5.10 -25.43 -18.91
C SER A 255 -6.52 -25.99 -18.73
N PRO A 256 -7.53 -25.18 -18.36
CA PRO A 256 -7.44 -23.77 -17.99
C PRO A 256 -6.78 -23.55 -16.62
N LEU A 257 -6.10 -22.41 -16.47
CA LEU A 257 -5.57 -21.95 -15.18
C LEU A 257 -6.74 -21.34 -14.40
N GLU A 258 -7.20 -22.05 -13.38
CA GLU A 258 -8.37 -21.68 -12.60
C GLU A 258 -8.08 -21.70 -11.10
N LYS A 259 -8.60 -20.69 -10.38
CA LYS A 259 -8.57 -20.64 -8.92
C LYS A 259 -9.90 -20.11 -8.39
N HIS A 260 -10.43 -20.78 -7.38
CA HIS A 260 -11.65 -20.39 -6.68
C HIS A 260 -11.32 -19.85 -5.30
N PHE A 261 -11.96 -18.77 -4.92
CA PHE A 261 -11.87 -18.14 -3.61
C PHE A 261 -13.25 -18.15 -2.98
N ILE A 262 -13.36 -18.66 -1.75
CA ILE A 262 -14.58 -18.57 -0.95
C ILE A 262 -14.38 -17.44 0.04
N ARG A 263 -15.34 -16.52 0.12
CA ARG A 263 -15.32 -15.40 1.05
C ARG A 263 -16.67 -15.23 1.72
N THR A 264 -16.61 -14.75 2.94
CA THR A 264 -17.76 -14.39 3.75
C THR A 264 -17.70 -12.89 4.01
N VAL A 265 -18.76 -12.16 3.67
CA VAL A 265 -18.88 -10.74 3.98
C VAL A 265 -19.96 -10.53 5.02
N THR A 266 -19.69 -9.65 5.99
CA THR A 266 -20.64 -9.29 7.04
C THR A 266 -21.08 -7.84 6.85
N ASN A 267 -22.39 -7.61 6.86
CA ASN A 267 -22.95 -6.27 6.76
C ASN A 267 -22.79 -5.50 8.07
N VAL A 268 -22.08 -4.37 8.03
CA VAL A 268 -21.89 -3.46 9.17
C VAL A 268 -22.45 -2.06 8.92
N GLY A 269 -22.98 -1.82 7.72
CA GLY A 269 -23.74 -0.62 7.37
C GLY A 269 -25.23 -0.78 7.67
N ASP A 270 -26.06 -0.33 6.73
CA ASP A 270 -27.51 -0.32 6.88
C ASP A 270 -28.11 -1.74 6.97
N PRO A 271 -29.06 -2.00 7.91
CA PRO A 271 -29.57 -3.36 8.16
C PRO A 271 -30.23 -4.03 6.96
N ARG A 272 -30.80 -3.26 6.03
CA ARG A 272 -31.42 -3.77 4.81
C ARG A 272 -30.75 -3.10 3.62
N SER A 273 -29.84 -3.82 3.01
CA SER A 273 -29.01 -3.34 1.91
C SER A 273 -28.83 -4.46 0.88
N THR A 274 -28.71 -4.07 -0.39
CA THR A 274 -28.48 -5.02 -1.49
C THR A 274 -27.22 -4.61 -2.23
N TYR A 275 -26.20 -5.47 -2.17
CA TYR A 275 -24.94 -5.21 -2.82
C TYR A 275 -24.89 -5.94 -4.17
N GLN A 276 -24.46 -5.23 -5.21
CA GLN A 276 -24.18 -5.81 -6.52
C GLN A 276 -22.67 -5.93 -6.74
N ALA A 277 -22.23 -7.10 -7.23
CA ALA A 277 -20.85 -7.32 -7.62
C ALA A 277 -20.54 -6.65 -8.96
N VAL A 278 -19.50 -5.83 -8.98
CA VAL A 278 -18.90 -5.21 -10.16
C VAL A 278 -17.45 -5.65 -10.25
N VAL A 279 -17.06 -6.19 -11.40
CA VAL A 279 -15.71 -6.70 -11.64
C VAL A 279 -15.04 -5.80 -12.68
N GLU A 280 -13.89 -5.24 -12.31
CA GLU A 280 -13.05 -4.40 -13.17
C GLU A 280 -11.75 -5.13 -13.44
N VAL A 281 -11.68 -5.87 -14.56
CA VAL A 281 -10.53 -6.67 -14.96
C VAL A 281 -10.18 -6.43 -16.43
N PRO A 282 -8.90 -6.56 -16.83
CA PRO A 282 -8.50 -6.44 -18.23
C PRO A 282 -9.04 -7.61 -19.06
N ALA A 283 -9.11 -7.43 -20.39
CA ALA A 283 -9.76 -8.37 -21.31
C ALA A 283 -9.21 -9.82 -21.31
N ARG A 284 -8.01 -10.05 -20.77
CA ARG A 284 -7.36 -11.38 -20.72
C ARG A 284 -7.57 -12.13 -19.40
N MET A 285 -8.34 -11.56 -18.49
CA MET A 285 -8.65 -12.12 -17.18
C MET A 285 -10.17 -12.28 -17.06
N THR A 286 -10.64 -13.50 -16.85
CA THR A 286 -12.06 -13.76 -16.60
C THR A 286 -12.27 -13.96 -15.11
N VAL A 287 -13.11 -13.13 -14.50
CA VAL A 287 -13.53 -13.28 -13.11
C VAL A 287 -15.03 -13.46 -13.04
N ARG A 288 -15.48 -14.47 -12.30
CA ARG A 288 -16.90 -14.75 -12.04
C ARG A 288 -17.16 -14.69 -10.54
N VAL A 289 -18.28 -14.09 -10.16
CA VAL A 289 -18.71 -13.97 -8.77
C VAL A 289 -20.11 -14.53 -8.65
N GLU A 290 -20.30 -15.45 -7.72
CA GLU A 290 -21.58 -16.12 -7.45
C GLU A 290 -21.89 -16.12 -5.94
N PRO A 291 -23.04 -15.57 -5.50
CA PRO A 291 -24.04 -14.86 -6.31
C PRO A 291 -23.55 -13.48 -6.80
N LYS A 292 -24.14 -12.95 -7.88
CA LYS A 292 -23.83 -11.58 -8.37
C LYS A 292 -24.42 -10.46 -7.51
N THR A 293 -25.35 -10.81 -6.62
CA THR A 293 -26.05 -9.90 -5.73
C THR A 293 -26.21 -10.57 -4.39
N ILE A 294 -25.90 -9.85 -3.32
CA ILE A 294 -26.08 -10.30 -1.94
C ILE A 294 -27.07 -9.35 -1.27
N ARG A 295 -28.06 -9.91 -0.59
CA ARG A 295 -29.10 -9.13 0.10
C ARG A 295 -29.06 -9.39 1.59
N PHE A 296 -28.88 -8.34 2.35
CA PHE A 296 -28.92 -8.37 3.81
C PHE A 296 -30.28 -7.91 4.32
N THR A 297 -30.72 -8.53 5.41
CA THR A 297 -32.01 -8.27 6.07
C THR A 297 -31.84 -7.76 7.50
N SER A 298 -30.66 -7.92 8.09
CA SER A 298 -30.24 -7.32 9.35
C SER A 298 -28.78 -6.88 9.31
N LYS A 299 -28.41 -5.99 10.24
CA LYS A 299 -27.02 -5.68 10.56
C LYS A 299 -26.34 -6.91 11.15
N TYR A 300 -25.06 -7.09 10.85
CA TYR A 300 -24.22 -8.24 11.22
C TYR A 300 -24.65 -9.59 10.63
N GLN A 301 -25.55 -9.59 9.63
CA GLN A 301 -25.78 -10.77 8.82
C GLN A 301 -24.54 -11.01 7.94
N SER A 302 -24.10 -12.25 7.89
CA SER A 302 -22.98 -12.71 7.04
C SER A 302 -23.51 -13.52 5.88
N GLU A 303 -22.91 -13.34 4.71
CA GLU A 303 -23.26 -14.06 3.49
C GLU A 303 -21.99 -14.49 2.75
N ASP A 304 -22.04 -15.68 2.16
CA ASP A 304 -20.92 -16.24 1.40
C ASP A 304 -21.04 -15.93 -0.08
N PHE A 305 -19.88 -15.80 -0.73
CA PHE A 305 -19.77 -15.82 -2.18
C PHE A 305 -18.52 -16.56 -2.63
N VAL A 306 -18.57 -17.02 -3.87
CA VAL A 306 -17.45 -17.64 -4.56
C VAL A 306 -16.98 -16.72 -5.66
N MET A 307 -15.67 -16.46 -5.71
CA MET A 307 -15.02 -15.80 -6.83
C MET A 307 -14.12 -16.78 -7.57
N SER A 308 -14.35 -16.95 -8.85
CA SER A 308 -13.55 -17.81 -9.73
C SER A 308 -12.72 -16.95 -10.67
N ILE A 309 -11.40 -17.16 -10.70
CA ILE A 309 -10.48 -16.53 -11.64
C ILE A 309 -10.07 -17.58 -12.67
N GLN A 310 -10.25 -17.25 -13.95
CA GLN A 310 -9.74 -18.02 -15.08
C GLN A 310 -8.81 -17.15 -15.91
N MET A 311 -7.67 -17.70 -16.29
CA MET A 311 -6.63 -16.97 -17.02
C MET A 311 -6.18 -17.71 -18.28
N ASP A 312 -5.99 -16.97 -19.37
CA ASP A 312 -5.43 -17.50 -20.61
C ASP A 312 -3.90 -17.66 -20.48
N LYS A 313 -3.35 -18.78 -20.96
CA LYS A 313 -1.90 -19.11 -20.93
C LYS A 313 -0.93 -18.08 -21.55
N ARG A 314 -1.41 -16.97 -22.11
CA ARG A 314 -0.62 -15.93 -22.82
C ARG A 314 -0.67 -14.55 -22.15
N SER A 315 -0.99 -14.49 -20.86
CA SER A 315 -1.09 -13.22 -20.14
C SER A 315 0.27 -12.70 -19.63
N PRO A 316 0.40 -11.40 -19.30
CA PRO A 316 1.62 -10.85 -18.70
C PRO A 316 1.97 -11.51 -17.36
N ASN A 317 3.22 -11.36 -16.92
CA ASN A 317 3.71 -11.89 -15.64
C ASN A 317 2.85 -11.46 -14.44
N VAL A 318 2.31 -10.23 -14.46
CA VAL A 318 1.39 -9.73 -13.43
C VAL A 318 0.22 -9.04 -14.11
N THR A 319 -0.99 -9.46 -13.77
CA THR A 319 -2.25 -8.84 -14.19
C THR A 319 -3.08 -8.54 -12.95
N TYR A 320 -3.80 -7.43 -12.92
CA TYR A 320 -4.63 -7.07 -11.78
C TYR A 320 -5.98 -6.48 -12.18
N GLY A 321 -6.89 -6.45 -11.22
CA GLY A 321 -8.22 -5.85 -11.32
C GLY A 321 -8.85 -5.71 -9.95
N TYR A 322 -10.15 -5.45 -9.90
CA TYR A 322 -10.88 -5.22 -8.66
C TYR A 322 -12.25 -5.88 -8.66
N LEU A 323 -12.63 -6.44 -7.52
CA LEU A 323 -14.02 -6.77 -7.20
C LEU A 323 -14.58 -5.66 -6.33
N LYS A 324 -15.70 -5.07 -6.72
CA LYS A 324 -16.42 -4.05 -5.95
C LYS A 324 -17.81 -4.56 -5.61
N TRP A 325 -18.19 -4.48 -4.34
CA TRP A 325 -19.59 -4.56 -3.93
C TRP A 325 -20.12 -3.15 -3.75
N ILE A 326 -21.19 -2.82 -4.48
CA ILE A 326 -21.80 -1.49 -4.49
C ILE A 326 -23.24 -1.62 -4.03
N ASP A 327 -23.65 -0.80 -3.07
CA ASP A 327 -25.03 -0.71 -2.60
C ASP A 327 -25.72 0.59 -3.04
N GLU A 328 -26.98 0.72 -2.66
CA GLU A 328 -27.82 1.89 -2.88
C GLU A 328 -27.47 3.09 -1.97
N HIS A 329 -26.60 2.91 -0.97
CA HIS A 329 -26.22 3.90 0.05
C HIS A 329 -24.84 4.51 -0.18
N ASN A 330 -24.27 4.33 -1.38
CA ASN A 330 -22.98 4.87 -1.78
C ASN A 330 -21.78 4.23 -1.04
N HIS A 331 -21.95 3.00 -0.53
CA HIS A 331 -20.83 2.15 -0.15
C HIS A 331 -20.21 1.52 -1.39
N THR A 332 -18.89 1.46 -1.41
CA THR A 332 -18.12 0.70 -2.41
C THR A 332 -17.04 -0.07 -1.69
N VAL A 333 -17.24 -1.38 -1.59
CA VAL A 333 -16.33 -2.31 -0.91
C VAL A 333 -15.41 -2.90 -1.98
N SER A 334 -14.20 -2.36 -2.10
CA SER A 334 -13.27 -2.68 -3.19
C SER A 334 -12.17 -3.63 -2.73
N SER A 335 -12.03 -4.77 -3.39
CA SER A 335 -10.98 -5.75 -3.13
C SER A 335 -10.07 -5.92 -4.35
N PRO A 336 -8.75 -5.71 -4.23
CA PRO A 336 -7.83 -5.92 -5.34
C PRO A 336 -7.71 -7.42 -5.66
N ILE A 337 -7.57 -7.70 -6.94
CA ILE A 337 -7.33 -9.02 -7.50
C ILE A 337 -6.00 -8.97 -8.24
N VAL A 338 -5.09 -9.89 -7.93
CA VAL A 338 -3.81 -10.05 -8.62
C VAL A 338 -3.70 -11.47 -9.16
N VAL A 339 -3.21 -11.58 -10.39
CA VAL A 339 -2.86 -12.86 -11.00
C VAL A 339 -1.42 -12.81 -11.47
N ILE A 340 -0.62 -13.77 -11.01
CA ILE A 340 0.77 -13.96 -11.43
C ILE A 340 0.78 -15.09 -12.46
N GLY A 341 1.22 -14.76 -13.68
CA GLY A 341 1.36 -15.69 -14.80
C GLY A 341 2.76 -16.28 -14.93
N SER A 342 2.89 -17.28 -15.80
CA SER A 342 4.16 -17.91 -16.21
C SER A 342 4.83 -17.20 -17.38
#